data_AF-A0A6P0M7P7-F1
#
_entry.id   AF-A0A6P0M7P7-F1
#
_cell.length_a   1.000
_cell.length_b   1.000
_cell.length_c   1.000
_cell.angle_alpha   90.00
_cell.angle_beta   90.00
_cell.angle_gamma   90.00
#
_symmetry.space_group_name_H-M   'P 1'
#
loop_
_entity.id
_entity.type
_entity.pdbx_description
1 polymer ?
#
loop_
_entity_poly.entity_id
_entity_poly.type
_entity_poly.pdbx_seq_one_letter_code
_entity_poly.pdbx_strand_id
1 'polypeptide(L)'
;MDVLLIEASAFSPSLGTAGEIAINAAVAGNKTGFSFIYVDNPEDPRWISNRQSQRFGKRSWKQKVWKVESILRNYGVTTLPEEFLSEKARLTIQDYVQNAPHSLRELKAYKYNDADLGLGTVSSLITLTQSTEPDPDQHYPLIKGLLRCAAIVYEKSRALILKYNPQKIIGWNGRSASVKGIFEAAKQLGVEVQYSERGATYNEYELFDQPPHDFAYLR
;
A
#
# COMPACT_ATOMS: atom_id res chain seq x y z
N MET A 1 -9.72 6.62 16.45
CA MET A 1 -9.17 7.64 15.51
C MET A 1 -10.21 7.82 14.41
N ASP A 2 -10.37 9.00 13.82
CA ASP A 2 -11.44 9.18 12.82
C ASP A 2 -10.94 8.68 11.46
N VAL A 3 -9.76 9.14 11.05
CA VAL A 3 -9.13 8.76 9.78
C VAL A 3 -7.70 8.29 10.03
N LEU A 4 -7.30 7.17 9.43
CA LEU A 4 -5.92 6.71 9.41
C LEU A 4 -5.46 6.47 7.98
N LEU A 5 -4.38 7.15 7.59
CA LEU A 5 -3.68 6.89 6.34
C LEU A 5 -2.52 5.95 6.61
N ILE A 6 -2.44 4.87 5.83
CA ILE A 6 -1.31 3.93 5.87
C ILE A 6 -0.68 3.90 4.50
N GLU A 7 0.64 4.10 4.45
CA GLU A 7 1.42 4.09 3.21
C GLU A 7 2.56 3.08 3.29
N ALA A 8 2.89 2.46 2.16
CA ALA A 8 4.04 1.54 2.03
C ALA A 8 4.91 1.87 0.80
N SER A 9 4.64 3.00 0.15
CA SER A 9 5.40 3.49 -1.00
C SER A 9 5.82 4.94 -0.76
N ALA A 10 7.12 5.19 -0.80
CA ALA A 10 7.68 6.53 -0.65
C ALA A 10 7.75 7.31 -1.97
N PHE A 11 7.08 6.80 -3.02
CA PHE A 11 7.10 7.39 -4.34
C PHE A 11 6.29 8.70 -4.37
N SER A 12 6.83 9.70 -5.06
CA SER A 12 6.09 10.92 -5.38
C SER A 12 5.39 10.75 -6.73
N PRO A 13 4.14 11.19 -6.90
CA PRO A 13 3.39 12.05 -5.96
C PRO A 13 2.63 11.33 -4.84
N SER A 14 2.64 9.99 -4.75
CA SER A 14 1.84 9.19 -3.79
C SER A 14 1.92 9.67 -2.36
N LEU A 15 3.13 9.73 -1.84
CA LEU A 15 3.38 10.13 -0.46
C LEU A 15 2.96 11.58 -0.20
N GLY A 16 3.07 12.45 -1.22
CA GLY A 16 2.65 13.85 -1.14
C GLY A 16 1.12 13.98 -1.07
N THR A 17 0.41 13.30 -1.97
CA THR A 17 -1.06 13.27 -2.00
C THR A 17 -1.63 12.68 -0.72
N ALA A 18 -1.07 11.57 -0.21
CA ALA A 18 -1.47 11.03 1.08
C ALA A 18 -1.24 12.07 2.21
N GLY A 19 -0.12 12.78 2.17
CA GLY A 19 0.14 13.84 3.13
C GLY A 19 -0.88 14.99 3.06
N GLU A 20 -1.24 15.42 1.85
CA GLU A 20 -2.25 16.45 1.63
C GLU A 20 -3.64 16.03 2.12
N ILE A 21 -4.07 14.80 1.82
CA ILE A 21 -5.32 14.23 2.34
C ILE A 21 -5.33 14.23 3.88
N ALA A 22 -4.22 13.82 4.50
CA ALA A 22 -4.10 13.79 5.96
C ALA A 22 -4.23 15.20 6.58
N ILE A 23 -3.59 16.20 5.97
CA ILE A 23 -3.68 17.60 6.40
C ILE A 23 -5.12 18.10 6.26
N ASN A 24 -5.75 17.88 5.10
CA ASN A 24 -7.12 18.33 4.85
C ASN A 24 -8.11 17.70 5.84
N ALA A 25 -7.96 16.41 6.14
CA ALA A 25 -8.78 15.74 7.15
C ALA A 25 -8.57 16.33 8.54
N ALA A 26 -7.33 16.62 8.95
CA ALA A 26 -7.02 17.21 10.25
C ALA A 26 -7.53 18.65 10.38
N VAL A 27 -7.36 19.47 9.35
CA VAL A 27 -7.86 20.86 9.29
C VAL A 27 -9.39 20.91 9.33
N ALA A 28 -10.07 19.90 8.76
CA ALA A 28 -11.51 19.73 8.88
C ALA A 28 -11.97 19.28 10.29
N GLY A 29 -11.05 19.10 11.24
CA GLY A 29 -11.35 18.76 12.64
C GLY A 29 -11.34 17.26 12.95
N ASN A 30 -10.98 16.39 12.00
CA ASN A 30 -10.88 14.96 12.24
C ASN A 30 -9.62 14.62 13.06
N LYS A 31 -9.73 13.65 13.97
CA LYS A 31 -8.57 13.00 14.60
C LYS A 31 -7.88 12.12 13.58
N THR A 32 -6.93 12.69 12.86
CA THR A 32 -6.20 12.04 11.76
C THR A 32 -4.87 11.44 12.20
N GLY A 33 -4.62 10.21 11.80
CA GLY A 33 -3.31 9.56 11.90
C GLY A 33 -2.67 9.27 10.56
N PHE A 34 -1.35 9.13 10.57
CA PHE A 34 -0.56 8.71 9.43
C PHE A 34 0.48 7.68 9.88
N SER A 35 0.62 6.56 9.17
CA SER A 35 1.67 5.58 9.39
C SER A 35 2.33 5.18 8.08
N PHE A 36 3.66 5.07 8.09
CA PHE A 36 4.42 4.53 6.98
C PHE A 36 4.97 3.15 7.35
N ILE A 37 4.62 2.12 6.57
CA ILE A 37 5.13 0.76 6.72
C ILE A 37 6.43 0.62 5.92
N TYR A 38 7.51 0.35 6.65
CA TYR A 38 8.84 0.12 6.08
C TYR A 38 8.91 -1.34 5.62
N VAL A 39 8.88 -1.53 4.30
CA VAL A 39 8.97 -2.84 3.65
C VAL A 39 9.77 -2.75 2.35
N ASP A 40 10.40 -3.86 1.97
CA ASP A 40 11.01 -4.01 0.65
C ASP A 40 9.91 -4.21 -0.38
N ASN A 41 9.40 -3.09 -0.90
CA ASN A 41 8.37 -3.06 -1.93
C ASN A 41 9.02 -3.12 -3.33
N PRO A 42 8.82 -4.19 -4.12
CA PRO A 42 9.35 -4.31 -5.48
C PRO A 42 8.82 -3.25 -6.46
N GLU A 43 7.69 -2.61 -6.14
CA GLU A 43 7.09 -1.55 -6.96
C GLU A 43 7.74 -0.17 -6.73
N ASP A 44 8.58 -0.06 -5.71
CA ASP A 44 9.28 1.19 -5.44
C ASP A 44 10.28 1.48 -6.57
N PRO A 45 10.33 2.70 -7.13
CA PRO A 45 11.30 3.10 -8.15
C PRO A 45 12.77 2.82 -7.79
N ARG A 46 13.10 2.56 -6.52
CA ARG A 46 14.39 2.00 -6.09
C ARG A 46 14.81 0.74 -6.87
N TRP A 47 13.85 -0.08 -7.26
CA TRP A 47 14.05 -1.34 -7.98
C TRP A 47 13.87 -1.19 -9.50
N ILE A 48 13.25 -0.10 -9.94
CA ILE A 48 13.07 0.23 -11.36
C ILE A 48 14.32 0.95 -11.84
N SER A 49 15.15 0.26 -12.62
CA SER A 49 16.50 0.67 -13.02
C SER A 49 16.53 1.88 -13.97
N ASN A 50 16.22 3.09 -13.48
CA ASN A 50 16.55 4.31 -14.21
C ASN A 50 17.93 4.80 -13.76
N ARG A 51 18.96 4.54 -14.58
CA ARG A 51 20.36 5.01 -14.39
C ARG A 51 20.48 6.51 -14.09
N GLN A 52 19.49 7.33 -14.45
CA GLN A 52 19.46 8.77 -14.16
C GLN A 52 19.07 9.11 -12.71
N SER A 53 18.25 8.30 -12.03
CA SER A 53 17.83 8.55 -10.64
C SER A 53 18.94 8.28 -9.61
N GLN A 54 20.00 7.57 -10.02
CA GLN A 54 21.17 7.31 -9.17
C GLN A 54 22.15 8.50 -9.11
N ARG A 55 22.04 9.49 -10.02
CA ARG A 55 23.00 10.60 -10.15
C ARG A 55 22.64 11.87 -9.34
N PHE A 56 21.38 12.09 -9.02
CA PHE A 56 20.97 13.20 -8.15
C PHE A 56 20.82 12.68 -6.72
N GLY A 57 21.63 13.21 -5.81
CA GLY A 57 21.85 12.73 -4.44
C GLY A 57 20.67 11.97 -3.83
N LYS A 58 20.92 10.69 -3.55
CA LYS A 58 20.00 9.72 -2.93
C LYS A 58 19.56 10.22 -1.54
N ARG A 59 18.66 11.20 -1.46
CA ARG A 59 17.91 11.43 -0.21
C ARG A 59 17.24 10.11 0.10
N SER A 60 17.59 9.50 1.23
CA SER A 60 17.04 8.21 1.59
C SER A 60 15.52 8.38 1.66
N TRP A 61 14.77 7.41 1.16
CA TRP A 61 13.31 7.45 1.26
C TRP A 61 12.85 7.62 2.71
N LYS A 62 13.62 7.11 3.68
CA LYS A 62 13.44 7.39 5.11
C LYS A 62 13.48 8.89 5.42
N GLN A 63 14.42 9.65 4.84
CA GLN A 63 14.44 11.11 4.96
C GLN A 63 13.22 11.76 4.28
N LYS A 64 12.72 11.22 3.16
CA LYS A 64 11.50 11.73 2.53
C LYS A 64 10.28 11.52 3.41
N VAL A 65 10.07 10.30 3.91
CA VAL A 65 8.99 9.94 4.84
C VAL A 65 9.09 10.79 6.10
N TRP A 66 10.27 10.88 6.73
CA TRP A 66 10.49 11.71 7.91
C TRP A 66 10.14 13.19 7.68
N LYS A 67 10.47 13.75 6.51
CA LYS A 67 10.08 15.13 6.16
C LYS A 67 8.58 15.28 6.04
N VAL A 68 7.90 14.34 5.39
CA VAL A 68 6.44 14.34 5.27
C VAL A 68 5.81 14.24 6.65
N GLU A 69 6.21 13.26 7.46
CA GLU A 69 5.77 13.14 8.85
C GLU A 69 6.01 14.41 9.68
N SER A 70 7.14 15.09 9.48
CA SER A 70 7.42 16.36 10.15
C SER A 70 6.47 17.48 9.73
N ILE A 71 6.11 17.55 8.44
CA ILE A 71 5.11 18.51 7.96
C ILE A 71 3.75 18.16 8.54
N LEU A 72 3.35 16.88 8.49
CA LEU A 72 2.07 16.39 9.01
C LEU A 72 1.85 16.76 10.48
N ARG A 73 2.87 16.59 11.33
CA ARG A 73 2.78 16.97 12.74
C ARG A 73 2.50 18.47 12.95
N ASN A 74 3.02 19.34 12.08
CA ASN A 74 2.75 20.78 12.15
C ASN A 74 1.29 21.14 11.84
N TYR A 75 0.54 20.23 11.19
CA TYR A 75 -0.88 20.38 10.87
C TYR A 75 -1.78 19.52 11.77
N GLY A 76 -1.28 19.04 12.91
CA GLY A 76 -2.08 18.30 13.88
C GLY A 76 -2.34 16.82 13.54
N VAL A 77 -1.69 16.28 12.50
CA VAL A 77 -1.76 14.85 12.16
C VAL A 77 -0.86 14.04 13.12
N THR A 78 -1.41 12.98 13.70
CA THR A 78 -0.66 12.09 14.58
C THR A 78 0.14 11.08 13.76
N THR A 79 1.47 11.18 13.78
CA THR A 79 2.34 10.20 13.11
C THR A 79 2.53 8.96 13.99
N LEU A 80 2.21 7.79 13.47
CA LEU A 80 2.23 6.52 14.18
C LEU A 80 3.41 5.65 13.71
N PRO A 81 4.17 5.05 14.64
CA PRO A 81 5.23 4.11 14.26
C PRO A 81 4.62 2.87 13.61
N GLU A 82 5.40 2.20 12.75
CA GLU A 82 5.00 0.87 12.26
C GLU A 82 5.04 -0.17 13.39
N GLU A 83 4.23 -1.23 13.24
CA GLU A 83 4.22 -2.34 14.17
C GLU A 83 5.26 -3.42 13.81
N PHE A 84 5.78 -4.09 14.84
CA PHE A 84 6.69 -5.21 14.64
C PHE A 84 5.91 -6.51 14.43
N LEU A 85 6.34 -7.29 13.44
CA LEU A 85 5.78 -8.61 13.22
C LEU A 85 6.28 -9.60 14.28
N SER A 86 5.33 -10.36 14.85
CA SER A 86 5.64 -11.53 15.67
C SER A 86 6.37 -12.59 14.85
N GLU A 87 7.13 -13.46 15.52
CA GLU A 87 7.84 -14.55 14.83
C GLU A 87 6.87 -15.49 14.13
N LYS A 88 5.73 -15.79 14.76
CA LYS A 88 4.65 -16.56 14.14
C LYS A 88 4.20 -15.95 12.81
N ALA A 89 3.93 -14.64 12.79
CA ALA A 89 3.51 -13.95 11.57
C ALA A 89 4.59 -14.04 10.47
N ARG A 90 5.88 -13.87 10.81
CA ARG A 90 6.98 -14.01 9.85
C ARG A 90 7.06 -15.41 9.23
N LEU A 91 6.92 -16.45 10.05
CA LEU A 91 6.91 -17.84 9.57
C LEU A 91 5.70 -18.12 8.69
N THR A 92 4.51 -17.63 9.05
CA THR A 92 3.31 -17.75 8.21
C THR A 92 3.46 -17.03 6.87
N ILE A 93 4.05 -15.82 6.86
CA ILE A 93 4.37 -15.10 5.62
C ILE A 93 5.38 -15.89 4.78
N GLN A 94 6.41 -16.46 5.41
CA GLN A 94 7.40 -17.25 4.70
C GLN A 94 6.77 -18.47 4.03
N ASP A 95 5.95 -19.24 4.75
CA ASP A 95 5.24 -20.39 4.21
C ASP A 95 4.33 -20.00 3.04
N TYR A 96 3.50 -18.96 3.22
CA TYR A 96 2.66 -18.39 2.16
C TYR A 96 3.46 -18.04 0.90
N VAL A 97 4.62 -17.42 1.05
CA VAL A 97 5.45 -17.02 -0.09
C VAL A 97 6.13 -18.21 -0.78
N GLN A 98 6.47 -19.28 -0.04
CA GLN A 98 7.08 -20.48 -0.64
C GLN A 98 6.08 -21.32 -1.43
N ASN A 99 4.82 -21.30 -1.02
CA ASN A 99 3.72 -22.01 -1.67
C ASN A 99 3.02 -21.17 -2.76
N ALA A 100 3.69 -20.13 -3.28
CA ALA A 100 3.15 -19.32 -4.35
C ALA A 100 2.86 -20.17 -5.61
N PRO A 101 1.70 -19.99 -6.26
CA PRO A 101 1.37 -20.79 -7.43
C PRO A 101 2.15 -20.36 -8.67
N HIS A 102 2.25 -21.28 -9.63
CA HIS A 102 2.96 -21.12 -10.90
C HIS A 102 2.03 -20.75 -12.07
N SER A 103 0.73 -20.54 -11.82
CA SER A 103 -0.22 -20.07 -12.83
C SER A 103 -0.82 -18.71 -12.46
N LEU A 104 -1.05 -17.84 -13.45
CA LEU A 104 -1.69 -16.54 -13.20
C LEU A 104 -3.10 -16.69 -12.63
N ARG A 105 -3.84 -17.71 -13.05
CA ARG A 105 -5.19 -17.97 -12.57
C ARG A 105 -5.20 -18.31 -11.08
N GLU A 106 -4.34 -19.23 -10.66
CA GLU A 106 -4.21 -19.59 -9.25
C GLU A 106 -3.62 -18.43 -8.45
N LEU A 107 -2.66 -17.69 -9.01
CA LEU A 107 -2.07 -16.52 -8.36
C LEU A 107 -3.11 -15.44 -8.10
N LYS A 108 -4.03 -15.16 -9.02
CA LYS A 108 -5.15 -14.23 -8.79
C LYS A 108 -6.04 -14.67 -7.63
N ALA A 109 -6.25 -15.98 -7.47
CA ALA A 109 -7.08 -16.57 -6.43
C ALA A 109 -6.31 -16.83 -5.12
N TYR A 110 -5.00 -16.58 -5.09
CA TYR A 110 -4.14 -16.93 -3.96
C TYR A 110 -4.34 -15.96 -2.79
N LYS A 111 -4.68 -16.49 -1.63
CA LYS A 111 -5.06 -15.71 -0.44
C LYS A 111 -4.10 -15.92 0.71
N TYR A 112 -3.96 -14.89 1.54
CA TYR A 112 -3.25 -14.95 2.82
C TYR A 112 -4.24 -14.65 3.95
N ASN A 113 -4.51 -15.59 4.85
CA ASN A 113 -5.51 -15.40 5.92
C ASN A 113 -6.84 -14.82 5.37
N ASP A 114 -7.37 -15.41 4.29
CA ASP A 114 -8.56 -14.95 3.53
C ASP A 114 -8.46 -13.59 2.81
N ALA A 115 -7.32 -12.90 2.90
CA ALA A 115 -7.07 -11.65 2.17
C ALA A 115 -6.70 -11.93 0.71
N ASP A 116 -7.31 -11.22 -0.23
CA ASP A 116 -7.10 -11.38 -1.68
C ASP A 116 -5.78 -10.74 -2.17
N LEU A 117 -4.65 -11.09 -1.55
CA LEU A 117 -3.34 -10.50 -1.82
C LEU A 117 -2.76 -10.92 -3.18
N GLY A 118 -3.13 -12.12 -3.66
CA GLY A 118 -2.73 -12.62 -4.97
C GLY A 118 -3.22 -11.74 -6.12
N LEU A 119 -4.43 -11.18 -6.01
CA LEU A 119 -4.97 -10.24 -7.00
C LEU A 119 -4.12 -8.96 -7.12
N GLY A 120 -3.71 -8.38 -5.98
CA GLY A 120 -2.82 -7.22 -5.96
C GLY A 120 -1.45 -7.54 -6.55
N THR A 121 -0.90 -8.72 -6.22
CA THR A 121 0.35 -9.22 -6.80
C THR A 121 0.29 -9.29 -8.33
N VAL A 122 -0.78 -9.84 -8.91
CA VAL A 122 -0.91 -9.94 -10.36
C VAL A 122 -1.01 -8.58 -11.02
N SER A 123 -1.76 -7.64 -10.43
CA SER A 123 -1.85 -6.29 -10.99
C SER A 123 -0.50 -5.56 -10.95
N SER A 124 0.26 -5.73 -9.87
CA SER A 124 1.62 -5.19 -9.77
C SER A 124 2.56 -5.85 -10.77
N LEU A 125 2.46 -7.17 -10.94
CA LEU A 125 3.25 -7.92 -11.91
C LEU A 125 2.99 -7.42 -13.35
N ILE A 126 1.73 -7.24 -13.74
CA ILE A 126 1.33 -6.67 -15.03
C ILE A 126 1.95 -5.27 -15.22
N THR A 127 1.90 -4.44 -14.18
CA THR A 127 2.42 -3.07 -14.24
C THR A 127 3.95 -3.05 -14.40
N LEU A 128 4.66 -3.91 -13.67
CA LEU A 128 6.12 -3.96 -13.68
C LEU A 128 6.69 -4.63 -14.92
N THR A 129 5.99 -5.63 -15.48
CA THR A 129 6.41 -6.35 -16.69
C THR A 129 5.91 -5.68 -17.96
N GLN A 130 4.94 -4.77 -17.86
CA GLN A 130 4.22 -4.20 -19.01
C GLN A 130 3.56 -5.26 -19.90
N SER A 131 3.26 -6.44 -19.34
CA SER A 131 2.58 -7.54 -20.01
C SER A 131 1.24 -7.79 -19.34
N THR A 132 0.17 -7.92 -20.12
CA THR A 132 -1.17 -8.27 -19.61
C THR A 132 -1.26 -9.74 -19.17
N GLU A 133 -0.38 -10.59 -19.69
CA GLU A 133 -0.29 -12.02 -19.40
C GLU A 133 1.17 -12.43 -19.11
N PRO A 134 1.76 -11.94 -18.01
CA PRO A 134 3.14 -12.27 -17.66
C PRO A 134 3.26 -13.74 -17.25
N ASP A 135 4.26 -14.43 -17.79
CA ASP A 135 4.56 -15.82 -17.44
C ASP A 135 5.04 -15.90 -15.98
N PRO A 136 4.30 -16.57 -15.06
CA PRO A 136 4.67 -16.64 -13.65
C PRO A 136 6.02 -17.31 -13.41
N ASP A 137 6.40 -18.28 -14.24
CA ASP A 137 7.65 -19.01 -14.07
C ASP A 137 8.86 -18.11 -14.34
N GLN A 138 8.75 -17.24 -15.35
CA GLN A 138 9.79 -16.26 -15.69
C GLN A 138 9.96 -15.17 -14.63
N HIS A 139 8.90 -14.89 -13.86
CA HIS A 139 8.87 -13.80 -12.88
C HIS A 139 8.71 -14.29 -11.43
N TYR A 140 8.95 -15.57 -11.17
CA TYR A 140 8.69 -16.18 -9.87
C TYR A 140 9.39 -15.49 -8.68
N PRO A 141 10.67 -15.04 -8.78
CA PRO A 141 11.30 -14.25 -7.72
C PRO A 141 10.58 -12.92 -7.44
N LEU A 142 10.09 -12.23 -8.47
CA LEU A 142 9.35 -10.97 -8.34
C LEU A 142 7.98 -11.22 -7.69
N ILE A 143 7.28 -12.28 -8.11
CA ILE A 143 6.01 -12.71 -7.50
C ILE A 143 6.18 -12.94 -6.00
N LYS A 144 7.21 -13.69 -5.59
CA LYS A 144 7.50 -13.92 -4.17
C LYS A 144 7.80 -12.62 -3.41
N GLY A 145 8.51 -11.68 -4.04
CA GLY A 145 8.76 -10.36 -3.47
C GLY A 145 7.48 -9.56 -3.26
N LEU A 146 6.58 -9.55 -4.25
CA LEU A 146 5.28 -8.85 -4.19
C LEU A 146 4.36 -9.48 -3.14
N LEU A 147 4.23 -10.81 -3.11
CA LEU A 147 3.43 -11.53 -2.12
C LEU A 147 3.95 -11.28 -0.70
N ARG A 148 5.27 -11.31 -0.51
CA ARG A 148 5.90 -10.99 0.78
C ARG A 148 5.60 -9.56 1.21
N CYS A 149 5.74 -8.60 0.30
CA CYS A 149 5.43 -7.20 0.56
C CYS A 149 3.96 -7.05 0.99
N ALA A 150 3.03 -7.60 0.21
CA ALA A 150 1.59 -7.54 0.48
C ALA A 150 1.26 -8.15 1.86
N ALA A 151 1.81 -9.31 2.19
CA ALA A 151 1.51 -10.01 3.45
C ALA A 151 2.12 -9.29 4.68
N ILE A 152 3.33 -8.74 4.57
CA ILE A 152 3.93 -7.90 5.62
C ILE A 152 3.08 -6.66 5.86
N VAL A 153 2.67 -5.98 4.78
CA VAL A 153 1.84 -4.77 4.89
C VAL A 153 0.49 -5.12 5.49
N TYR A 154 -0.15 -6.21 5.06
CA TYR A 154 -1.39 -6.70 5.65
C TYR A 154 -1.28 -6.91 7.16
N GLU A 155 -0.28 -7.67 7.63
CA GLU A 155 -0.12 -7.95 9.07
C GLU A 155 0.16 -6.68 9.89
N LYS A 156 1.02 -5.79 9.38
CA LYS A 156 1.33 -4.51 10.04
C LYS A 156 0.12 -3.56 10.05
N SER A 157 -0.61 -3.46 8.94
CA SER A 157 -1.85 -2.67 8.85
C SER A 157 -2.91 -3.21 9.80
N ARG A 158 -3.10 -4.54 9.85
CA ARG A 158 -4.04 -5.18 10.78
C ARG A 158 -3.69 -4.84 12.23
N ALA A 159 -2.42 -4.90 12.61
CA ALA A 159 -1.96 -4.53 13.95
C ALA A 159 -2.22 -3.04 14.27
N LEU A 160 -1.93 -2.13 13.34
CA LEU A 160 -2.23 -0.70 13.48
C LEU A 160 -3.72 -0.44 13.65
N ILE A 161 -4.56 -1.07 12.83
CA ILE A 161 -6.02 -0.90 12.87
C ILE A 161 -6.56 -1.39 14.21
N LEU A 162 -6.16 -2.57 14.67
CA LEU A 162 -6.59 -3.11 15.98
C LEU A 162 -6.16 -2.21 17.15
N LYS A 163 -4.96 -1.63 17.08
CA LYS A 163 -4.40 -0.80 18.16
C LYS A 163 -5.04 0.59 18.23
N TYR A 164 -5.29 1.22 17.10
CA TYR A 164 -5.74 2.61 17.03
C TYR A 164 -7.22 2.79 16.72
N ASN A 165 -7.91 1.70 16.38
CA ASN A 165 -9.34 1.62 16.07
C ASN A 165 -9.81 2.81 15.21
N PRO A 166 -9.28 2.96 13.98
CA PRO A 166 -9.72 4.00 13.06
C PRO A 166 -11.14 3.71 12.56
N GLN A 167 -11.95 4.75 12.34
CA GLN A 167 -13.25 4.58 11.68
C GLN A 167 -13.08 4.38 10.18
N LYS A 168 -12.08 5.04 9.59
CA LYS A 168 -11.79 5.02 8.15
C LYS A 168 -10.30 4.86 7.84
N ILE A 169 -10.00 4.07 6.82
CA ILE A 169 -8.69 4.00 6.16
C ILE A 169 -8.75 4.67 4.80
N ILE A 170 -7.75 5.51 4.49
CA ILE A 170 -7.59 6.08 3.14
C ILE A 170 -6.23 5.65 2.58
N GLY A 171 -6.22 5.22 1.32
CA GLY A 171 -4.99 4.81 0.62
C GLY A 171 -5.10 4.99 -0.90
N TRP A 172 -3.99 4.79 -1.62
CA TRP A 172 -3.94 5.01 -3.06
C TRP A 172 -4.46 3.82 -3.88
N ASN A 173 -5.53 4.04 -4.64
CA ASN A 173 -6.20 3.22 -5.69
C ASN A 173 -6.52 1.74 -5.42
N GLY A 174 -5.93 1.12 -4.40
CA GLY A 174 -6.20 -0.24 -3.96
C GLY A 174 -5.64 -1.35 -4.85
N ARG A 175 -4.91 -1.01 -5.91
CA ARG A 175 -4.53 -1.95 -6.95
C ARG A 175 -3.16 -2.60 -6.75
N SER A 176 -2.20 -1.85 -6.19
CA SER A 176 -0.83 -2.34 -5.97
C SER A 176 -0.77 -3.41 -4.87
N ALA A 177 0.22 -4.30 -4.93
CA ALA A 177 0.40 -5.40 -3.98
C ALA A 177 0.50 -4.87 -2.54
N SER A 178 1.26 -3.79 -2.33
CA SER A 178 1.38 -3.19 -1.00
C SER A 178 0.06 -2.59 -0.51
N VAL A 179 -0.64 -1.80 -1.33
CA VAL A 179 -1.89 -1.15 -0.89
C VAL A 179 -3.03 -2.16 -0.72
N LYS A 180 -3.07 -3.21 -1.56
CA LYS A 180 -4.02 -4.31 -1.40
C LYS A 180 -3.92 -4.93 0.00
N GLY A 181 -2.70 -5.11 0.53
CA GLY A 181 -2.50 -5.57 1.91
C GLY A 181 -3.19 -4.68 2.95
N ILE A 182 -3.10 -3.36 2.80
CA ILE A 182 -3.73 -2.38 3.69
C ILE A 182 -5.26 -2.52 3.68
N PHE A 183 -5.84 -2.54 2.48
CA PHE A 183 -7.30 -2.55 2.33
C PHE A 183 -7.92 -3.89 2.66
N GLU A 184 -7.25 -5.02 2.40
CA GLU A 184 -7.75 -6.32 2.83
C GLU A 184 -7.74 -6.43 4.36
N ALA A 185 -6.72 -5.87 5.05
CA ALA A 185 -6.72 -5.81 6.51
C ALA A 185 -7.89 -4.96 7.06
N ALA A 186 -8.15 -3.81 6.46
CA ALA A 186 -9.28 -2.94 6.83
C ALA A 186 -10.63 -3.63 6.61
N LYS A 187 -10.84 -4.23 5.43
CA LYS A 187 -12.07 -4.95 5.09
C LYS A 187 -12.38 -6.09 6.05
N GLN A 188 -11.38 -6.91 6.37
CA GLN A 188 -11.58 -8.03 7.30
C GLN A 188 -11.91 -7.58 8.72
N LEU A 189 -11.46 -6.39 9.12
CA LEU A 189 -11.78 -5.79 10.41
C LEU A 189 -13.05 -4.93 10.38
N GLY A 190 -13.74 -4.86 9.24
CA GLY A 190 -14.97 -4.06 9.09
C GLY A 190 -14.74 -2.55 9.17
N VAL A 191 -13.53 -2.07 8.86
CA VAL A 191 -13.20 -0.65 8.83
C VAL A 191 -13.49 -0.07 7.45
N GLU A 192 -14.10 1.12 7.42
CA GLU A 192 -14.43 1.81 6.18
C GLU A 192 -13.15 2.11 5.38
N VAL A 193 -13.21 1.94 4.05
CA VAL A 193 -12.08 2.20 3.15
C VAL A 193 -12.47 3.26 2.13
N GLN A 194 -11.59 4.23 1.93
CA GLN A 194 -11.69 5.20 0.86
C GLN A 194 -10.45 5.15 -0.04
N TYR A 195 -10.67 5.29 -1.34
CA TYR A 195 -9.64 5.16 -2.35
C TYR A 195 -9.29 6.54 -2.88
N SER A 196 -8.03 6.93 -2.77
CA SER A 196 -7.53 8.10 -3.47
C SER A 196 -7.05 7.71 -4.86
N GLU A 197 -7.42 8.48 -5.87
CA GLU A 197 -6.77 8.40 -7.19
C GLU A 197 -6.22 9.76 -7.60
N ARG A 198 -5.09 9.70 -8.31
CA ARG A 198 -4.46 10.84 -8.96
C ARG A 198 -4.84 10.83 -10.43
N GLY A 199 -5.26 11.98 -10.94
CA GLY A 199 -5.62 12.11 -12.35
C GLY A 199 -7.12 12.14 -12.61
N ALA A 200 -7.96 12.44 -11.61
CA ALA A 200 -9.31 12.94 -11.87
C ALA A 200 -9.25 14.21 -12.74
N THR A 201 -8.32 15.12 -12.40
CA THR A 201 -7.82 16.18 -13.29
C THR A 201 -6.29 16.27 -13.20
N TYR A 202 -5.63 17.08 -14.04
CA TYR A 202 -4.17 17.27 -14.00
C TYR A 202 -3.69 17.85 -12.65
N ASN A 203 -4.55 18.59 -11.93
CA ASN A 203 -4.19 19.34 -10.74
C ASN A 203 -4.80 18.80 -9.43
N GLU A 204 -5.65 17.78 -9.49
CA GLU A 204 -6.45 17.35 -8.34
C GLU A 204 -6.40 15.83 -8.16
N TYR A 205 -6.50 15.42 -6.90
CA TYR A 205 -6.84 14.05 -6.52
C TYR A 205 -8.34 13.96 -6.25
N GLU A 206 -8.88 12.75 -6.33
CA GLU A 206 -10.27 12.47 -5.96
C GLU A 206 -10.32 11.31 -4.96
N LEU A 207 -11.34 11.33 -4.11
CA LEU A 207 -11.61 10.28 -3.13
C LEU A 207 -12.88 9.53 -3.53
N PHE A 208 -12.79 8.21 -3.60
CA PHE A 208 -13.87 7.33 -3.99
C PHE A 208 -14.22 6.39 -2.84
N ASP A 209 -15.51 6.13 -2.65
CA ASP A 209 -15.99 5.17 -1.64
C ASP A 209 -15.93 3.73 -2.14
N GLN A 210 -15.77 3.55 -3.46
CA GLN A 210 -15.57 2.26 -4.12
C GLN A 210 -14.23 2.23 -4.85
N PRO A 211 -13.68 1.05 -5.16
CA PRO A 211 -12.46 0.94 -5.93
C PRO A 211 -12.59 1.68 -7.28
N PRO A 212 -11.69 2.60 -7.63
CA PRO A 212 -11.81 3.42 -8.85
C PRO A 212 -11.66 2.62 -10.15
N HIS A 213 -11.21 1.36 -10.05
CA HIS A 213 -11.09 0.45 -11.18
C HIS A 213 -12.26 -0.53 -11.29
N ASP A 214 -13.30 -0.36 -10.47
CA ASP A 214 -14.57 -1.06 -10.66
C ASP A 214 -15.39 -0.31 -11.71
N PHE A 215 -15.42 -0.84 -12.94
CA PHE A 215 -16.17 -0.25 -14.04
C PHE A 215 -17.69 -0.25 -13.82
N ALA A 216 -18.21 -1.02 -12.86
CA ALA A 216 -19.61 -0.94 -12.47
C ALA A 216 -19.93 0.35 -11.69
N TYR A 217 -18.92 0.95 -11.03
CA TYR A 217 -19.06 2.16 -10.24
C TYR A 217 -18.84 3.45 -11.06
N LEU A 218 -18.07 3.39 -12.14
CA LEU A 218 -17.79 4.54 -13.02
C LEU A 218 -18.91 4.82 -14.07
N ARG A 219 -20.07 4.16 -13.98
CA ARG A 219 -21.18 4.30 -14.93
C ARG A 219 -22.45 4.81 -14.27
#